data_AF-D5U026-F1
#
_entry.id   AF-D5U026-F1
#
_cell.length_a   1.000
_cell.length_b   1.000
_cell.length_c   1.000
_cell.angle_alpha   90.00
_cell.angle_beta   90.00
_cell.angle_gamma   90.00
#
_symmetry.space_group_name_H-M   'P 1'
#
loop_
_entity.id
_entity.type
_entity.pdbx_description
1 polymer ?
#
loop_
_entity_poly.entity_id
_entity_poly.type
_entity_poly.pdbx_seq_one_letter_code
_entity_poly.pdbx_strand_id
1 'polypeptide(L)'
;MVLSAEDKIVLLRLISGISYGLLVYLLGLLRIVSLRNLNMFAWTGAAFLYGVTILLTYRFFKPFKAFNLYLRGLLTYYASWLLTTYVLNELIPIL
;
A
#
# COMPACT_ATOMS: atom_id res chain seq x y z
N MET A 1 18.81 14.10 -11.39
CA MET A 1 17.54 14.15 -12.14
C MET A 1 16.43 14.59 -11.22
N VAL A 2 15.63 15.58 -11.60
CA VAL A 2 14.45 16.00 -10.84
C VAL A 2 13.32 15.03 -11.21
N LEU A 3 12.78 14.29 -10.22
CA LEU A 3 11.65 13.37 -10.43
C LEU A 3 10.42 14.13 -10.93
N SER A 4 9.74 13.57 -11.93
CA SER A 4 8.47 14.11 -12.42
C SER A 4 7.39 13.98 -11.34
N ALA A 5 6.30 14.75 -11.47
CA ALA A 5 5.16 14.64 -10.55
C ALA A 5 4.56 13.21 -10.56
N GLU A 6 4.52 12.56 -11.73
CA GLU A 6 4.02 11.20 -11.88
C GLU A 6 4.90 10.18 -11.15
N ASP A 7 6.23 10.31 -11.28
CA ASP A 7 7.17 9.42 -10.60
C ASP A 7 7.06 9.55 -9.08
N LYS A 8 6.87 10.78 -8.58
CA LYS A 8 6.64 11.03 -7.15
C LYS A 8 5.37 10.37 -6.65
N ILE A 9 4.31 10.34 -7.44
CA ILE A 9 3.03 9.70 -7.08
C ILE A 9 3.18 8.18 -7.04
N VAL A 10 3.85 7.59 -8.04
CA VAL A 10 4.13 6.15 -8.06
C VAL A 10 5.01 5.76 -6.88
N LEU A 11 6.05 6.54 -6.59
CA LEU A 11 6.94 6.33 -5.45
C LEU A 11 6.20 6.45 -4.11
N LEU A 12 5.34 7.45 -3.95
CA LEU A 12 4.49 7.60 -2.76
C LEU A 12 3.65 6.33 -2.52
N ARG A 13 3.05 5.79 -3.58
CA ARG A 13 2.20 4.58 -3.50
C ARG A 13 3.01 3.31 -3.28
N LEU A 14 4.21 3.22 -3.85
CA LEU A 14 5.15 2.14 -3.57
C LEU A 14 5.53 2.11 -2.09
N ILE A 15 5.98 3.25 -1.55
CA ILE A 15 6.37 3.36 -0.14
C ILE A 15 5.17 3.07 0.77
N SER A 16 4.00 3.64 0.46
CA SER A 16 2.77 3.40 1.24
C SER A 16 2.39 1.92 1.26
N GLY A 17 2.54 1.21 0.14
CA GLY A 17 2.24 -0.23 0.05
C GLY A 17 3.22 -1.06 0.87
N ILE A 18 4.53 -0.80 0.76
CA ILE A 18 5.56 -1.46 1.58
C ILE A 18 5.30 -1.23 3.08
N SER A 19 5.10 0.03 3.49
CA SER A 19 4.84 0.36 4.90
C SER A 19 3.56 -0.28 5.42
N TYR A 20 2.51 -0.35 4.60
CA TYR A 20 1.27 -1.01 4.99
C TYR A 20 1.43 -2.54 5.09
N GLY A 21 2.19 -3.17 4.18
CA GLY A 21 2.50 -4.59 4.28
C GLY A 21 3.29 -4.96 5.51
N LEU A 22 4.29 -4.14 5.85
CA LEU A 22 5.01 -4.29 7.11
C LEU A 22 4.07 -4.17 8.31
N LEU A 23 3.15 -3.19 8.30
CA LEU A 23 2.17 -3.02 9.37
C LEU A 23 1.26 -4.26 9.51
N VAL A 24 0.66 -4.73 8.42
CA VAL A 24 -0.22 -5.92 8.43
C VAL A 24 0.52 -7.15 8.94
N TYR A 25 1.74 -7.37 8.46
CA TYR A 25 2.60 -8.46 8.92
C TYR A 25 2.87 -8.35 10.43
N LEU A 26 3.27 -7.18 10.93
CA LEU A 26 3.54 -6.98 12.36
C LEU A 26 2.28 -7.17 13.23
N LEU A 27 1.11 -6.75 12.76
CA LEU A 27 -0.17 -6.97 13.46
C LEU A 27 -0.49 -8.46 13.63
N GLY A 28 -0.15 -9.28 12.63
CA GLY A 28 -0.27 -10.74 12.69
C GLY A 28 0.80 -11.36 13.59
N LEU A 29 2.07 -10.99 13.40
CA LEU A 29 3.21 -11.52 14.16
C LEU A 29 3.07 -11.30 15.66
N LEU A 30 2.70 -10.08 16.06
CA LEU A 30 2.55 -9.71 17.46
C LEU A 30 1.21 -10.16 18.06
N ARG A 31 0.36 -10.84 17.28
CA ARG A 31 -1.00 -11.25 17.66
C ARG A 31 -1.87 -10.12 18.21
N ILE A 32 -1.65 -8.90 17.74
CA ILE A 32 -2.46 -7.72 18.11
C ILE A 32 -3.89 -7.87 17.58
N VAL A 33 -4.02 -8.45 16.38
CA VAL A 33 -5.31 -8.78 15.76
C VAL A 33 -5.38 -10.29 15.60
N SER A 34 -6.49 -10.91 16.00
CA SER A 34 -6.71 -12.34 15.77
C SER A 34 -6.62 -12.68 14.28
N LEU A 35 -6.03 -13.82 13.91
CA LEU A 35 -5.86 -14.24 12.51
C LEU A 35 -7.17 -14.20 11.70
N ARG A 36 -8.31 -14.55 12.33
CA ARG A 36 -9.64 -14.47 11.71
C ARG A 36 -10.01 -13.06 11.25
N ASN A 37 -9.65 -12.05 12.04
CA ASN A 37 -9.97 -10.65 11.77
C ASN A 37 -8.86 -9.93 10.99
N LEU A 38 -7.65 -10.49 10.96
CA LEU A 38 -6.49 -9.90 10.28
C LEU A 38 -6.77 -9.71 8.79
N ASN A 39 -7.37 -10.69 8.13
CA ASN A 39 -7.72 -10.59 6.71
C ASN A 39 -8.66 -9.41 6.42
N MET A 40 -9.77 -9.32 7.17
CA MET A 40 -10.74 -8.22 7.01
C MET A 40 -10.11 -6.86 7.28
N PHE A 41 -9.31 -6.76 8.35
CA PHE A 41 -8.60 -5.53 8.70
C PHE A 41 -7.60 -5.11 7.61
N ALA A 42 -6.86 -6.08 7.07
CA ALA A 42 -5.85 -5.86 6.06
C ALA A 42 -6.45 -5.35 4.74
N TRP A 43 -7.54 -5.95 4.25
CA TRP A 43 -8.19 -5.47 3.02
C TRP A 43 -8.90 -4.14 3.20
N THR A 44 -9.59 -3.95 4.33
CA THR A 44 -10.33 -2.71 4.61
C THR A 44 -9.35 -1.54 4.79
N GLY A 45 -8.28 -1.75 5.56
CA GLY A 45 -7.25 -0.74 5.78
C GLY A 45 -6.47 -0.43 4.50
N ALA A 46 -6.21 -1.42 3.63
CA ALA A 46 -5.56 -1.18 2.34
C ALA A 46 -6.41 -0.29 1.42
N ALA A 47 -7.70 -0.59 1.30
CA ALA A 47 -8.62 0.21 0.50
C ALA A 47 -8.71 1.65 1.02
N PHE A 48 -8.80 1.80 2.35
CA PHE A 48 -8.81 3.11 3.00
C PHE A 48 -7.52 3.90 2.74
N LEU A 49 -6.35 3.30 2.98
CA LEU A 49 -5.05 3.94 2.78
C LEU A 49 -4.84 4.33 1.31
N TYR A 50 -5.19 3.45 0.38
CA TYR A 50 -5.14 3.77 -1.04
C TYR A 50 -6.02 4.98 -1.38
N GLY A 51 -7.24 5.04 -0.85
CA GLY A 51 -8.13 6.20 -0.96
C GLY A 51 -7.49 7.49 -0.43
N VAL A 52 -6.80 7.43 0.72
CA VAL A 52 -6.03 8.56 1.25
C VAL A 52 -4.92 8.98 0.28
N THR A 53 -4.18 8.04 -0.33
CA THR A 53 -3.16 8.39 -1.33
C THR A 53 -3.75 9.07 -2.56
N ILE A 54 -4.97 8.73 -2.99
CA ILE A 54 -5.67 9.42 -4.08
C ILE A 54 -5.91 10.89 -3.70
N LEU A 55 -6.46 11.13 -2.50
CA LEU A 55 -6.77 12.49 -2.02
C LEU A 55 -5.50 13.35 -1.90
N LEU A 56 -4.42 12.78 -1.34
CA LEU A 56 -3.12 13.44 -1.26
C LEU A 56 -2.56 13.73 -2.65
N THR A 57 -2.64 12.76 -3.57
CA THR A 57 -2.18 12.94 -4.96
C THR A 57 -2.89 14.11 -5.63
N TYR A 58 -4.22 14.17 -5.49
CA TYR A 58 -5.03 15.23 -6.09
C TYR A 58 -4.68 16.61 -5.49
N ARG A 59 -4.52 16.69 -4.16
CA ARG A 59 -4.19 17.92 -3.45
C ARG A 59 -2.83 18.50 -3.82
N PHE A 60 -1.79 17.66 -3.89
CA PHE A 60 -0.40 18.13 -4.02
C PHE A 60 0.14 18.17 -5.45
N PHE A 61 -0.36 17.32 -6.34
CA PHE A 61 0.25 17.15 -7.67
C PHE A 61 -0.66 17.51 -8.85
N LYS A 62 -1.99 17.61 -8.63
CA LYS A 62 -2.99 17.97 -9.66
C LYS A 62 -2.73 17.29 -11.03
N PRO A 63 -2.69 15.95 -11.09
CA PRO A 63 -2.21 15.24 -12.27
C PRO A 63 -3.11 15.45 -13.50
N PHE A 64 -2.49 15.67 -14.67
CA PHE A 64 -3.16 15.63 -15.97
C PHE A 64 -3.33 14.16 -16.40
N LYS A 65 -4.47 13.75 -16.98
CA LYS A 65 -4.81 12.34 -17.31
C LYS A 65 -4.84 11.40 -16.08
N ALA A 66 -5.62 11.78 -15.08
CA ALA A 66 -5.65 11.16 -13.76
C ALA A 66 -5.97 9.64 -13.76
N PHE A 67 -6.78 9.13 -14.70
CA PHE A 67 -7.23 7.73 -14.69
C PHE A 67 -6.09 6.70 -14.82
N ASN A 68 -5.21 6.85 -15.81
CA ASN A 68 -4.08 5.93 -16.02
C ASN A 68 -3.11 5.97 -14.83
N LEU A 69 -2.93 7.15 -14.23
CA LEU A 69 -2.10 7.33 -13.05
C LEU A 69 -2.74 6.70 -11.80
N TYR A 70 -4.06 6.73 -11.68
CA TYR A 70 -4.79 6.00 -10.64
C TYR A 70 -4.60 4.49 -10.78
N LEU A 71 -4.86 3.93 -11.96
CA LEU A 71 -4.65 2.50 -12.22
C LEU A 71 -3.20 2.05 -11.98
N ARG A 72 -2.23 2.78 -12.52
CA ARG A 72 -0.81 2.45 -12.33
C ARG A 72 -0.46 2.41 -10.86
N GLY A 73 -0.83 3.45 -10.11
CA GLY A 73 -0.49 3.46 -8.69
C GLY A 73 -1.37 2.55 -7.82
N LEU A 74 -2.58 2.16 -8.26
CA LEU A 74 -3.36 1.08 -7.64
C LEU A 74 -2.54 -0.21 -7.69
N LEU A 75 -2.09 -0.59 -8.88
CA LEU A 75 -1.25 -1.77 -9.08
C LEU A 75 0.03 -1.69 -8.27
N THR A 76 0.73 -0.55 -8.29
CA THR A 76 1.96 -0.35 -7.49
C THR A 76 1.71 -0.52 -6.00
N TYR A 77 0.65 0.09 -5.45
CA TYR A 77 0.33 0.01 -4.04
C TYR A 77 -0.03 -1.41 -3.60
N TYR A 78 -0.99 -2.05 -4.28
CA TYR A 78 -1.43 -3.40 -3.90
C TYR A 78 -0.35 -4.45 -4.15
N ALA A 79 0.41 -4.37 -5.24
CA ALA A 79 1.49 -5.32 -5.51
C ALA A 79 2.59 -5.21 -4.45
N SER A 80 3.03 -3.99 -4.10
CA SER A 80 4.07 -3.81 -3.09
C SER A 80 3.62 -4.21 -1.68
N TRP A 81 2.37 -3.94 -1.32
CA TRP A 81 1.76 -4.42 -0.09
C TRP A 81 1.77 -5.95 -0.02
N LEU A 82 1.18 -6.63 -1.02
CA LEU A 82 1.06 -8.08 -1.02
C LEU A 82 2.42 -8.76 -1.06
N LEU A 83 3.34 -8.27 -1.90
CA LEU A 83 4.71 -8.82 -1.99
C LEU A 83 5.47 -8.65 -0.67
N THR A 84 5.37 -7.49 -0.03
CA THR A 84 6.05 -7.25 1.25
C THR A 84 5.53 -8.22 2.31
N THR A 85 4.20 -8.36 2.42
CA THR A 85 3.58 -9.27 3.39
C THR A 85 3.95 -10.73 3.09
N TYR A 86 3.94 -11.13 1.82
CA TYR A 86 4.31 -12.48 1.38
C TYR A 86 5.77 -12.81 1.69
N VAL A 87 6.71 -11.94 1.31
CA VAL A 87 8.14 -12.14 1.56
C VAL A 87 8.42 -12.23 3.05
N LEU A 88 7.78 -11.40 3.88
CA LEU A 88 7.95 -11.45 5.33
C LEU A 88 7.40 -12.76 5.92
N ASN A 89 6.25 -13.25 5.43
CA ASN A 89 5.70 -14.55 5.84
C ASN A 89 6.60 -15.73 5.46
N GLU A 90 7.26 -15.69 4.30
CA GLU A 90 8.24 -16.71 3.90
C GLU A 90 9.47 -16.72 4.81
N LEU A 91 9.90 -15.55 5.30
CA LEU A 91 11.04 -15.44 6.21
C LEU A 91 10.69 -15.91 7.62
N ILE A 92 9.54 -15.49 8.15
CA ILE A 92 9.04 -15.87 9.47
C ILE A 92 7.53 -16.07 9.36
N PRO A 93 7.05 -17.34 9.34
CA PRO A 93 5.65 -17.65 9.17
C PRO A 93 4.81 -17.22 10.38
N ILE A 94 3.71 -16.54 10.10
CA ILE A 94 2.69 -16.13 11.09
C ILE A 94 1.28 -16.58 10.71
N LEU A 95 1.13 -17.11 9.49
CA LEU A 95 -0.05 -17.80 8.98
C LEU A 95 0.26 -19.28 8.84
#